data_AF-A0A0D2F7Y8-F1
#
_entry.id   AF-A0A0D2F7Y8-F1
#
_cell.length_a   1.000
_cell.length_b   1.000
_cell.length_c   1.000
_cell.angle_alpha   90.00
_cell.angle_beta   90.00
_cell.angle_gamma   90.00
#
_symmetry.space_group_name_H-M   'P 1'
#
loop_
_entity.id
_entity.type
_entity.pdbx_description
1 polymer ?
#
loop_
_entity_poly.entity_id
_entity_poly.type
_entity_poly.pdbx_seq_one_letter_code
_entity_poly.pdbx_strand_id
1 'polypeptide(L)'
;MSRLASPYALGATHTIPARSSVAIPMCGSQKLTVINTHGTQVVDFWTFKLPVSDSAGAQVELTTCLSMSHSRATLVTLSPVAPCTLYTNQRTPILKFLSDTSGGIHDTLMAACDIHRYRQLGIPEGQYHENCADNLRLALQRDVPGYVLPAPFNTPLSTVPDPLNLFMNIPVAPLSQALHESNRSAGGTLSFEPTISPKGGKVVFEALVDCIVVMSCCPQDLVPINHGGPAECHFVVEA
;
A
#
# COMPACT_ATOMS: atom_id res chain seq x y z
N MET A 1 -1.59 17.26 -22.24
CA MET A 1 -1.76 16.78 -20.84
C MET A 1 -0.64 17.37 -20.00
N SER A 2 -0.97 18.24 -19.05
CA SER A 2 0.04 18.72 -18.10
C SER A 2 0.45 17.54 -17.21
N ARG A 3 1.72 17.15 -17.25
CA ARG A 3 2.26 16.19 -16.29
C ARG A 3 2.00 16.73 -14.90
N LEU A 4 1.40 15.93 -14.02
CA LEU A 4 1.29 16.30 -12.60
C LEU A 4 2.72 16.49 -12.07
N ALA A 5 3.05 17.72 -11.72
CA ALA A 5 4.33 18.00 -11.09
C ALA A 5 4.33 17.34 -9.71
N SER A 6 5.26 16.43 -9.48
CA SER A 6 5.49 15.90 -8.14
C SER A 6 6.14 17.01 -7.29
N PRO A 7 5.66 17.26 -6.05
CA PRO A 7 6.31 18.20 -5.14
C PRO A 7 7.64 17.63 -4.61
N TYR A 8 7.94 16.36 -4.89
CA TYR A 8 9.15 15.67 -4.44
C TYR A 8 10.24 15.72 -5.50
N ALA A 9 11.38 16.30 -5.15
CA ALA A 9 12.55 16.38 -6.04
C ALA A 9 13.07 15.00 -6.44
N LEU A 10 13.32 14.78 -7.74
CA LEU A 10 13.87 13.53 -8.25
C LEU A 10 15.31 13.31 -7.74
N GLY A 11 15.66 12.05 -7.47
CA GLY A 11 16.96 11.63 -6.95
C GLY A 11 17.24 12.00 -5.49
N ALA A 12 16.37 12.80 -4.86
CA ALA A 12 16.47 13.12 -3.44
C ALA A 12 15.73 12.08 -2.57
N THR A 13 16.22 11.89 -1.35
CA THR A 13 15.54 11.08 -0.33
C THR A 13 14.51 11.93 0.40
N HIS A 14 13.27 11.44 0.43
CA HIS A 14 12.13 12.06 1.09
C HIS A 14 11.59 11.17 2.19
N THR A 15 10.92 11.76 3.17
CA THR A 15 10.40 11.05 4.35
C THR A 15 8.90 10.80 4.21
N ILE A 16 8.46 9.62 4.64
CA ILE A 16 7.06 9.30 4.96
C ILE A 16 6.97 9.33 6.49
N PRO A 17 6.41 10.39 7.11
CA PRO A 17 6.42 10.51 8.55
C PRO A 17 5.69 9.35 9.24
N ALA A 18 6.14 8.97 10.44
CA ALA A 18 5.47 7.97 11.25
C ALA A 18 3.98 8.31 11.41
N ARG A 19 3.12 7.29 11.35
CA ARG A 19 1.65 7.42 11.47
C ARG A 19 0.99 8.29 10.40
N SER A 20 1.73 8.70 9.37
CA SER A 20 1.25 9.58 8.30
C SER A 20 1.50 8.95 6.92
N SER A 21 1.24 9.73 5.89
CA SER A 21 1.28 9.30 4.49
C SER A 21 1.78 10.39 3.56
N VAL A 22 2.10 9.98 2.34
CA VAL A 22 2.41 10.86 1.20
C VAL A 22 1.74 10.32 -0.07
N ALA A 23 1.32 11.21 -0.97
CA ALA A 23 0.91 10.85 -2.32
C ALA A 23 1.85 11.50 -3.34
N ILE A 24 2.32 10.71 -4.30
CA ILE A 24 3.32 11.12 -5.28
C ILE A 24 2.81 10.87 -6.70
N PRO A 25 2.72 11.89 -7.57
CA PRO A 25 2.56 11.67 -9.00
C PRO A 25 3.84 11.05 -9.60
N MET A 26 3.67 10.05 -10.45
CA MET A 26 4.74 9.43 -11.22
C MET A 26 4.36 9.36 -12.69
N CYS A 27 5.31 9.66 -13.56
CA CYS A 27 5.22 9.39 -15.00
C CYS A 27 5.63 7.94 -15.29
N GLY A 28 5.13 7.40 -16.40
CA GLY A 28 5.62 6.12 -16.92
C GLY A 28 7.16 6.09 -17.05
N SER A 29 7.73 4.92 -16.78
CA SER A 29 9.17 4.62 -16.69
C SER A 29 9.91 5.17 -15.47
N GLN A 30 9.33 6.08 -14.69
CA GLN A 30 9.94 6.52 -13.44
C GLN A 30 9.99 5.39 -12.43
N LYS A 31 11.01 5.41 -11.58
CA LYS A 31 11.21 4.42 -10.52
C LYS A 31 10.95 5.02 -9.16
N LEU A 32 10.38 4.21 -8.29
CA LEU A 32 10.17 4.50 -6.89
C LEU A 32 10.91 3.46 -6.06
N THR A 33 11.84 3.93 -5.24
CA THR A 33 12.45 3.14 -4.19
C THR A 33 11.77 3.47 -2.86
N VAL A 34 11.26 2.47 -2.15
CA VAL A 34 10.72 2.61 -0.78
C VAL A 34 11.67 1.91 0.19
N ILE A 35 12.09 2.61 1.24
CA ILE A 35 13.16 2.22 2.16
C ILE A 35 12.61 2.12 3.58
N ASN A 36 12.56 0.90 4.11
CA ASN A 36 12.30 0.66 5.53
C ASN A 36 13.56 0.98 6.33
N THR A 37 13.68 2.26 6.69
CA THR A 37 14.94 2.85 7.20
C THR A 37 15.39 2.22 8.51
N HIS A 38 14.43 1.85 9.35
CA HIS A 38 14.67 1.24 10.65
C HIS A 38 14.53 -0.28 10.63
N GLY A 39 13.85 -0.84 9.62
CA GLY A 39 13.58 -2.27 9.48
C GLY A 39 12.29 -2.73 10.19
N THR A 40 11.64 -1.85 10.94
CA THR A 40 10.52 -2.21 11.82
C THR A 40 9.15 -1.71 11.34
N GLN A 41 9.08 -0.96 10.24
CA GLN A 41 7.85 -0.30 9.80
C GLN A 41 7.14 -1.03 8.64
N VAL A 42 5.84 -1.23 8.76
CA VAL A 42 4.94 -1.63 7.66
C VAL A 42 4.47 -0.40 6.89
N VAL A 43 4.44 -0.49 5.55
CA VAL A 43 3.93 0.60 4.70
C VAL A 43 2.77 0.09 3.85
N ASP A 44 1.57 0.62 4.09
CA ASP A 44 0.43 0.38 3.19
C ASP A 44 0.68 1.18 1.90
N PHE A 45 0.60 0.49 0.76
CA PHE A 45 0.98 1.01 -0.54
C PHE A 45 -0.17 0.89 -1.54
N TRP A 46 -0.49 2.00 -2.22
CA TRP A 46 -1.47 2.05 -3.30
C TRP A 46 -0.91 2.70 -4.54
N THR A 47 -1.52 2.41 -5.68
CA THR A 47 -1.24 3.11 -6.93
C THR A 47 -2.52 3.28 -7.72
N PHE A 48 -2.75 4.47 -8.24
CA PHE A 48 -3.92 4.82 -9.03
C PHE A 48 -3.46 5.29 -10.40
N LYS A 49 -3.96 4.65 -11.47
CA LYS A 49 -3.70 5.11 -12.82
C LYS A 49 -4.36 6.47 -13.02
N LEU A 50 -3.63 7.43 -13.58
CA LEU A 50 -4.20 8.72 -13.92
C LEU A 50 -5.17 8.55 -15.10
N PRO A 51 -6.44 8.99 -14.96
CA PRO A 51 -7.37 8.95 -16.06
C PRO A 51 -7.00 10.03 -17.08
N VAL A 52 -7.35 9.76 -18.34
CA VAL A 52 -7.34 10.77 -19.39
C VAL A 52 -8.52 11.69 -19.13
N SER A 53 -8.29 12.89 -18.61
CA SER A 53 -9.34 13.90 -18.38
C SER A 53 -9.24 15.03 -19.39
N ASP A 54 -10.34 15.30 -20.07
CA ASP A 54 -10.52 16.47 -20.94
C ASP A 54 -11.25 17.63 -20.21
N SER A 55 -11.64 17.44 -18.94
CA SER A 55 -12.46 18.39 -18.18
C SER A 55 -11.62 19.17 -17.19
N ALA A 56 -11.15 20.35 -17.63
CA ALA A 56 -10.49 21.31 -16.75
C ALA A 56 -11.50 21.84 -15.71
N GLY A 57 -11.24 21.57 -14.41
CA GLY A 57 -11.96 22.19 -13.30
C GLY A 57 -12.89 21.28 -12.47
N ALA A 58 -13.08 20.01 -12.86
CA ALA A 58 -13.81 19.03 -12.04
C ALA A 58 -12.86 18.16 -11.20
N GLN A 59 -13.33 17.66 -10.05
CA GLN A 59 -12.61 16.61 -9.32
C GLN A 59 -12.49 15.35 -10.19
N VAL A 60 -11.30 14.75 -10.16
CA VAL A 60 -10.97 13.56 -10.94
C VAL A 60 -11.00 12.34 -10.03
N GLU A 61 -11.92 11.41 -10.32
CA GLU A 61 -12.05 10.18 -9.56
C GLU A 61 -11.01 9.12 -9.99
N LEU A 62 -10.31 8.57 -8.99
CA LEU A 62 -9.31 7.53 -9.16
C LEU A 62 -9.94 6.14 -9.15
N THR A 63 -10.56 5.75 -10.27
CA THR A 63 -11.32 4.49 -10.40
C THR A 63 -10.48 3.27 -10.78
N THR A 64 -9.30 3.48 -11.37
CA THR A 64 -8.39 2.40 -11.79
C THR A 64 -7.19 2.37 -10.86
N CYS A 65 -7.07 1.29 -10.07
CA CYS A 65 -6.04 1.17 -9.04
C CYS A 65 -5.32 -0.18 -9.09
N LEU A 66 -4.11 -0.22 -8.56
CA LEU A 66 -3.40 -1.43 -8.19
C LEU A 66 -4.34 -2.32 -7.36
N SER A 67 -4.46 -3.59 -7.77
CA SER A 67 -5.39 -4.52 -7.13
C SER A 67 -4.71 -5.83 -6.78
N MET A 68 -4.70 -6.13 -5.49
CA MET A 68 -4.04 -7.32 -4.96
C MET A 68 -4.74 -8.61 -5.41
N SER A 69 -6.07 -8.66 -5.39
CA SER A 69 -6.83 -9.83 -5.87
C SER A 69 -6.57 -10.13 -7.35
N HIS A 70 -6.50 -9.10 -8.20
CA HIS A 70 -6.19 -9.26 -9.63
C HIS A 70 -4.73 -9.65 -9.85
N SER A 71 -3.80 -9.06 -9.09
CA SER A 71 -2.38 -9.40 -9.16
C SER A 71 -2.13 -10.84 -8.72
N ARG A 72 -2.73 -11.31 -7.61
CA ARG A 72 -2.68 -12.71 -7.18
C ARG A 72 -3.24 -13.67 -8.24
N ALA A 73 -4.38 -13.32 -8.85
CA ALA A 73 -4.98 -14.15 -9.89
C ALA A 73 -4.12 -14.26 -11.15
N THR A 74 -3.40 -13.20 -11.52
CA THR A 74 -2.51 -13.21 -12.68
C THR A 74 -1.17 -13.89 -12.39
N LEU A 75 -0.59 -13.66 -11.20
CA LEU A 75 0.71 -14.21 -10.81
C LEU A 75 0.62 -15.63 -10.25
N VAL A 76 -0.57 -16.08 -9.85
CA VAL A 76 -0.83 -17.37 -9.20
C VAL A 76 0.03 -17.55 -7.93
N THR A 77 0.19 -16.47 -7.18
CA THR A 77 0.95 -16.41 -5.92
C THR A 77 0.19 -15.58 -4.88
N LEU A 78 0.43 -15.83 -3.59
CA LEU A 78 -0.20 -15.07 -2.50
C LEU A 78 0.40 -13.67 -2.35
N SER A 79 1.70 -13.55 -2.52
CA SER A 79 2.44 -12.29 -2.45
C SER A 79 3.37 -12.17 -3.64
N PRO A 80 3.60 -10.95 -4.16
CA PRO A 80 4.49 -10.74 -5.28
C PRO A 80 5.94 -10.95 -4.87
N VAL A 81 6.72 -11.60 -5.74
CA VAL A 81 8.17 -11.75 -5.59
C VAL A 81 8.84 -11.07 -6.77
N ALA A 82 9.78 -10.16 -6.49
CA ALA A 82 10.51 -9.48 -7.56
C ALA A 82 11.45 -10.45 -8.31
N PRO A 83 11.61 -10.31 -9.63
CA PRO A 83 10.93 -9.37 -10.50
C PRO A 83 9.54 -9.87 -10.94
N CYS A 84 8.52 -9.02 -10.89
CA CYS A 84 7.18 -9.33 -11.43
C CYS A 84 6.41 -8.08 -11.88
N THR A 85 5.26 -8.26 -12.51
CA THR A 85 4.34 -7.19 -12.88
C THR A 85 3.13 -7.20 -11.94
N LEU A 86 2.71 -6.04 -11.49
CA LEU A 86 1.49 -5.85 -10.70
C LEU A 86 0.40 -5.22 -11.57
N TYR A 87 -0.85 -5.57 -11.26
CA TYR A 87 -1.99 -5.32 -12.13
C TYR A 87 -3.08 -4.49 -11.47
N THR A 88 -3.82 -3.77 -12.29
CA THR A 88 -4.99 -3.00 -11.87
C THR A 88 -6.22 -3.88 -11.61
N ASN A 89 -7.25 -3.29 -11.03
CA ASN A 89 -8.62 -3.82 -11.01
C ASN A 89 -9.24 -4.04 -12.40
N GLN A 90 -8.58 -3.62 -13.49
CA GLN A 90 -8.97 -3.90 -14.88
C GLN A 90 -8.02 -4.88 -15.56
N ARG A 91 -7.16 -5.57 -14.79
CA ARG A 91 -6.18 -6.56 -15.29
C ARG A 91 -5.15 -5.97 -16.27
N THR A 92 -4.94 -4.66 -16.25
CA THR A 92 -3.88 -4.00 -17.01
C THR A 92 -2.64 -3.80 -16.14
N PRO A 93 -1.42 -3.90 -16.68
CA PRO A 93 -0.20 -3.60 -15.92
C PRO A 93 -0.19 -2.17 -15.39
N ILE A 94 0.26 -1.97 -14.14
CA ILE A 94 0.41 -0.63 -13.54
C ILE A 94 1.81 -0.37 -12.98
N LEU A 95 2.43 -1.39 -12.39
CA LEU A 95 3.78 -1.31 -11.84
C LEU A 95 4.56 -2.56 -12.23
N LYS A 96 5.87 -2.40 -12.38
CA LYS A 96 6.82 -3.50 -12.39
C LYS A 96 7.57 -3.51 -11.06
N PHE A 97 7.48 -4.59 -10.30
CA PHE A 97 8.26 -4.80 -9.09
C PHE A 97 9.65 -5.29 -9.51
N LEU A 98 10.65 -4.41 -9.43
CA LEU A 98 11.98 -4.64 -10.01
C LEU A 98 12.89 -5.43 -9.09
N SER A 99 12.93 -5.06 -7.81
CA SER A 99 13.84 -5.68 -6.84
C SER A 99 13.35 -5.51 -5.42
N ASP A 100 13.75 -6.45 -4.56
CA ASP A 100 13.48 -6.44 -3.13
C ASP A 100 14.72 -6.91 -2.36
N THR A 101 15.10 -6.12 -1.37
CA THR A 101 16.20 -6.41 -0.43
C THR A 101 15.71 -6.54 1.01
N SER A 102 14.39 -6.45 1.22
CA SER A 102 13.75 -6.53 2.53
C SER A 102 13.49 -7.97 3.01
N GLY A 103 13.68 -8.96 2.13
CA GLY A 103 13.52 -10.38 2.46
C GLY A 103 12.29 -11.05 1.85
N GLY A 104 11.56 -10.39 0.94
CA GLY A 104 10.46 -11.00 0.19
C GLY A 104 9.13 -11.06 0.93
N ILE A 105 8.98 -10.33 2.04
CA ILE A 105 7.82 -10.45 2.93
C ILE A 105 6.95 -9.20 2.81
N HIS A 106 5.85 -9.38 2.08
CA HIS A 106 4.80 -8.39 1.88
C HIS A 106 3.46 -9.11 1.96
N ASP A 107 2.47 -8.45 2.56
CA ASP A 107 1.12 -8.98 2.63
C ASP A 107 0.22 -8.35 1.56
N THR A 108 -0.73 -9.15 1.07
CA THR A 108 -1.74 -8.71 0.10
C THR A 108 -3.17 -9.08 0.55
N LEU A 109 -3.32 -9.67 1.73
CA LEU A 109 -4.56 -10.25 2.22
C LEU A 109 -5.28 -9.35 3.23
N MET A 110 -4.52 -8.61 4.04
CA MET A 110 -5.09 -7.74 5.07
C MET A 110 -5.53 -6.40 4.47
N ALA A 111 -6.75 -6.00 4.82
CA ALA A 111 -7.22 -4.65 4.55
C ALA A 111 -6.36 -3.62 5.29
N ALA A 112 -6.36 -2.38 4.79
CA ALA A 112 -5.75 -1.26 5.49
C ALA A 112 -6.40 -1.08 6.87
N CYS A 113 -5.61 -0.68 7.87
CA CYS A 113 -6.19 -0.35 9.17
C CYS A 113 -7.11 0.87 9.05
N ASP A 114 -8.20 0.83 9.82
CA ASP A 114 -9.23 1.86 9.89
C ASP A 114 -9.68 2.08 11.34
N ILE A 115 -10.51 3.09 11.59
CA ILE A 115 -11.00 3.38 12.94
C ILE A 115 -11.79 2.22 13.55
N HIS A 116 -12.46 1.39 12.74
CA HIS A 116 -13.22 0.24 13.22
C HIS A 116 -12.29 -0.86 13.73
N ARG A 117 -11.15 -1.09 13.06
CA ARG A 117 -10.10 -1.99 13.52
C ARG A 117 -9.56 -1.56 14.88
N TYR A 118 -9.29 -0.27 15.08
CA TYR A 118 -8.81 0.22 16.37
C TYR A 118 -9.87 0.09 17.48
N ARG A 119 -11.15 0.28 17.18
CA ARG A 119 -12.25 0.00 18.13
C ARG A 119 -12.28 -1.47 18.55
N GLN A 120 -12.11 -2.40 17.61
CA GLN A 120 -12.03 -3.84 17.91
C GLN A 120 -10.83 -4.19 18.80
N LEU A 121 -9.75 -3.42 18.71
CA LEU A 121 -8.53 -3.58 19.51
C LEU A 121 -8.59 -2.85 20.85
N GLY A 122 -9.73 -2.23 21.19
CA GLY A 122 -9.98 -1.65 22.51
C GLY A 122 -9.84 -0.12 22.59
N ILE A 123 -9.62 0.59 21.47
CA ILE A 123 -9.71 2.06 21.47
C ILE A 123 -11.19 2.46 21.69
N PRO A 124 -11.51 3.25 22.73
CA PRO A 124 -12.88 3.64 23.06
C PRO A 124 -13.61 4.36 21.92
N GLU A 125 -14.94 4.20 21.89
CA GLU A 125 -15.79 5.02 21.03
C GLU A 125 -15.63 6.51 21.38
N GLY A 126 -15.47 7.36 20.35
CA GLY A 126 -15.18 8.79 20.50
C GLY A 126 -13.70 9.15 20.60
N GLN A 127 -12.80 8.18 20.81
CA GLN A 127 -11.36 8.40 20.72
C GLN A 127 -10.86 8.12 19.30
N TYR A 128 -10.16 9.09 18.71
CA TYR A 128 -9.53 8.91 17.41
C TYR A 128 -8.20 8.16 17.53
N HIS A 129 -7.90 7.34 16.52
CA HIS A 129 -6.60 6.75 16.31
C HIS A 129 -6.26 6.90 14.83
N GLU A 130 -5.05 7.35 14.54
CA GLU A 130 -4.54 7.45 13.17
C GLU A 130 -4.64 6.09 12.49
N ASN A 131 -4.96 6.08 11.20
CA ASN A 131 -5.17 4.85 10.47
C ASN A 131 -4.86 5.02 8.97
N CYS A 132 -4.52 3.92 8.31
CA CYS A 132 -4.06 3.90 6.94
C CYS A 132 -5.16 4.32 5.95
N ALA A 133 -6.43 3.98 6.22
CA ALA A 133 -7.56 4.37 5.39
C ALA A 133 -7.75 5.90 5.34
N ASP A 134 -7.68 6.56 6.50
CA ASP A 134 -7.71 8.03 6.57
C ASP A 134 -6.45 8.64 5.96
N ASN A 135 -5.28 8.09 6.26
CA ASN A 135 -4.02 8.53 5.71
C ASN A 135 -4.01 8.51 4.16
N LEU A 136 -4.61 7.51 3.53
CA LEU A 136 -4.79 7.48 2.07
C LEU A 136 -5.58 8.70 1.58
N ARG A 137 -6.74 8.99 2.19
CA ARG A 137 -7.60 10.12 1.81
C ARG A 137 -6.91 11.47 2.05
N LEU A 138 -6.24 11.60 3.20
CA LEU A 138 -5.52 12.82 3.59
C LEU A 138 -4.35 13.10 2.64
N ALA A 139 -3.58 12.08 2.25
CA ALA A 139 -2.49 12.24 1.29
C ALA A 139 -2.99 12.72 -0.07
N LEU A 140 -4.10 12.14 -0.57
CA LEU A 140 -4.71 12.59 -1.82
C LEU A 140 -5.17 14.04 -1.75
N GLN A 141 -5.88 14.42 -0.68
CA GLN A 141 -6.34 15.79 -0.47
C GLN A 141 -5.19 16.80 -0.39
N ARG A 142 -4.11 16.44 0.33
CA ARG A 142 -2.99 17.34 0.63
C ARG A 142 -2.01 17.47 -0.53
N ASP A 143 -1.59 16.36 -1.13
CA ASP A 143 -0.45 16.34 -2.06
C ASP A 143 -0.85 16.37 -3.53
N VAL A 144 -2.08 15.94 -3.85
CA VAL A 144 -2.62 15.91 -5.23
C VAL A 144 -4.05 16.48 -5.27
N PRO A 145 -4.26 17.73 -4.82
CA PRO A 145 -5.58 18.33 -4.77
C PRO A 145 -6.26 18.31 -6.14
N GLY A 146 -7.53 17.91 -6.16
CA GLY A 146 -8.31 17.68 -7.38
C GLY A 146 -8.47 16.21 -7.73
N TYR A 147 -7.66 15.31 -7.17
CA TYR A 147 -7.84 13.86 -7.30
C TYR A 147 -8.48 13.29 -6.05
N VAL A 148 -9.52 12.47 -6.23
CA VAL A 148 -10.31 11.90 -5.14
C VAL A 148 -10.55 10.42 -5.36
N LEU A 149 -10.79 9.68 -4.28
CA LEU A 149 -11.32 8.33 -4.40
C LEU A 149 -12.78 8.39 -4.86
N PRO A 150 -13.27 7.44 -5.67
CA PRO A 150 -14.68 7.32 -5.98
C PRO A 150 -15.46 6.74 -4.79
N ALA A 151 -16.79 6.84 -4.83
CA ALA A 151 -17.65 6.05 -3.95
C ALA A 151 -17.42 4.52 -4.18
N PRO A 152 -17.48 3.67 -3.14
CA PRO A 152 -17.79 4.03 -1.76
C PRO A 152 -16.57 4.56 -0.98
N PHE A 153 -15.36 4.58 -1.53
CA PHE A 153 -14.11 4.80 -0.78
C PHE A 153 -13.86 6.25 -0.31
N ASN A 154 -14.72 7.18 -0.70
CA ASN A 154 -14.53 8.63 -0.56
C ASN A 154 -14.95 9.21 0.80
N THR A 155 -15.33 8.40 1.78
CA THR A 155 -15.79 8.88 3.10
C THR A 155 -15.01 8.25 4.26
N PRO A 156 -14.81 8.92 5.39
CA PRO A 156 -14.11 8.33 6.55
C PRO A 156 -14.80 7.08 7.14
N LEU A 157 -16.09 6.88 6.86
CA LEU A 157 -16.88 5.75 7.37
C LEU A 157 -16.87 4.54 6.43
N SER A 158 -16.18 4.62 5.30
CA SER A 158 -16.12 3.54 4.33
C SER A 158 -14.74 2.92 4.26
N THR A 159 -14.68 1.74 3.65
CA THR A 159 -13.41 1.08 3.34
C THR A 159 -12.62 1.86 2.28
N VAL A 160 -11.42 1.39 1.98
CA VAL A 160 -10.56 1.84 0.86
C VAL A 160 -10.18 0.60 0.03
N PRO A 161 -9.62 0.75 -1.19
CA PRO A 161 -9.04 -0.38 -1.89
C PRO A 161 -8.01 -1.11 -1.01
N ASP A 162 -7.92 -2.44 -1.11
CA ASP A 162 -6.93 -3.19 -0.34
C ASP A 162 -5.50 -2.75 -0.72
N PRO A 163 -4.63 -2.44 0.26
CA PRO A 163 -3.25 -2.07 0.02
C PRO A 163 -2.40 -3.26 -0.43
N LEU A 164 -1.24 -2.97 -1.02
CA LEU A 164 -0.06 -3.82 -0.87
C LEU A 164 0.60 -3.45 0.46
N ASN A 165 0.61 -4.35 1.44
CA ASN A 165 1.22 -4.11 2.74
C ASN A 165 2.71 -4.43 2.68
N LEU A 166 3.52 -3.44 2.33
CA LEU A 166 4.98 -3.62 2.24
C LEU A 166 5.56 -3.93 3.62
N PHE A 167 6.44 -4.93 3.68
CA PHE A 167 7.17 -5.38 4.87
C PHE A 167 6.28 -6.04 5.93
N MET A 168 4.97 -6.16 5.72
CA MET A 168 4.05 -6.80 6.65
C MET A 168 4.17 -8.32 6.57
N ASN A 169 4.31 -8.95 7.73
CA ASN A 169 4.50 -10.39 7.86
C ASN A 169 3.20 -11.07 8.32
N ILE A 170 2.44 -11.57 7.34
CA ILE A 170 1.18 -12.30 7.56
C ILE A 170 1.32 -13.72 6.99
N PRO A 171 2.00 -14.63 7.70
CA PRO A 171 2.21 -15.97 7.20
C PRO A 171 0.88 -16.75 7.15
N VAL A 172 0.70 -17.56 6.09
CA VAL A 172 -0.34 -18.58 6.05
C VAL A 172 0.22 -19.85 6.66
N ALA A 173 -0.26 -20.22 7.84
CA ALA A 173 0.24 -21.41 8.51
C ALA A 173 -0.22 -22.68 7.74
N PRO A 174 0.65 -23.70 7.62
CA PRO A 174 0.24 -25.00 7.13
C PRO A 174 -0.84 -25.60 8.05
N LEU A 175 -1.87 -26.19 7.44
CA LEU A 175 -2.83 -26.99 8.21
C LEU A 175 -2.17 -28.30 8.63
N SER A 176 -2.19 -28.61 9.93
CA SER A 176 -1.72 -29.89 10.46
C SER A 176 -2.62 -31.06 10.03
N GLN A 177 -3.90 -30.79 9.78
CA GLN A 177 -4.87 -31.73 9.24
C GLN A 177 -5.76 -31.03 8.22
N ALA A 178 -6.00 -31.67 7.07
CA ALA A 178 -6.93 -31.15 6.07
C ALA A 178 -8.35 -31.12 6.65
N LEU A 179 -8.99 -29.95 6.60
CA LEU A 179 -10.39 -29.78 7.02
C LEU A 179 -11.38 -30.11 5.89
N HIS A 180 -10.87 -30.32 4.67
CA HIS A 180 -11.65 -30.69 3.51
C HIS A 180 -10.85 -31.65 2.62
N GLU A 181 -11.49 -32.71 2.12
CA GLU A 181 -10.85 -33.81 1.38
C GLU A 181 -10.09 -33.37 0.13
N SER A 182 -10.59 -32.32 -0.55
CA SER A 182 -10.06 -31.82 -1.82
C SER A 182 -9.54 -30.38 -1.77
N ASN A 183 -9.80 -29.65 -0.67
CA ASN A 183 -9.39 -28.25 -0.54
C ASN A 183 -8.35 -28.11 0.58
N ARG A 184 -7.07 -28.20 0.20
CA ARG A 184 -5.94 -28.18 1.14
C ARG A 184 -5.73 -26.86 1.86
N SER A 185 -6.37 -25.77 1.43
CA SER A 185 -6.29 -24.46 2.09
C SER A 185 -7.53 -24.13 2.92
N ALA A 186 -8.55 -25.00 2.97
CA ALA A 186 -9.75 -24.78 3.75
C ALA A 186 -9.42 -24.62 5.24
N GLY A 187 -9.65 -23.41 5.78
CA GLY A 187 -9.35 -23.07 7.18
C GLY A 187 -7.88 -22.78 7.48
N GLY A 188 -7.05 -22.50 6.45
CA GLY A 188 -5.70 -21.98 6.65
C GLY A 188 -5.71 -20.75 7.57
N THR A 189 -4.81 -20.73 8.55
CA THR A 189 -4.74 -19.65 9.54
C THR A 189 -3.74 -18.58 9.13
N LEU A 190 -4.03 -17.34 9.51
CA LEU A 190 -3.16 -16.18 9.33
C LEU A 190 -2.74 -15.68 10.72
N SER A 191 -1.51 -15.19 10.86
CA SER A 191 -1.06 -14.52 12.08
C SER A 191 -0.49 -13.14 11.78
N PHE A 192 -0.55 -12.24 12.76
CA PHE A 192 0.04 -10.92 12.69
C PHE A 192 1.41 -10.98 13.35
N GLU A 193 2.46 -11.21 12.56
CA GLU A 193 3.83 -11.29 13.07
C GLU A 193 4.56 -9.95 12.92
N PRO A 194 5.58 -9.67 13.74
CA PRO A 194 6.47 -8.56 13.50
C PRO A 194 7.08 -8.62 12.09
N THR A 195 7.26 -7.45 11.47
CA THR A 195 8.07 -7.37 10.26
C THR A 195 9.48 -7.89 10.53
N ILE A 196 10.05 -8.57 9.54
CA ILE A 196 11.43 -9.08 9.60
C ILE A 196 12.33 -8.39 8.57
N SER A 197 11.90 -7.23 8.05
CA SER A 197 12.72 -6.42 7.15
C SER A 197 14.03 -6.03 7.85
N PRO A 198 15.20 -6.20 7.21
CA PRO A 198 16.44 -5.66 7.74
C PRO A 198 16.38 -4.13 7.74
N LYS A 199 17.20 -3.51 8.61
CA LYS A 199 17.42 -2.07 8.60
C LYS A 199 17.90 -1.62 7.22
N GLY A 200 17.20 -0.67 6.60
CA GLY A 200 17.49 -0.19 5.24
C GLY A 200 17.01 -1.12 4.13
N GLY A 201 16.26 -2.18 4.45
CA GLY A 201 15.58 -3.02 3.47
C GLY A 201 14.69 -2.17 2.56
N LYS A 202 14.76 -2.43 1.26
CA LYS A 202 14.08 -1.61 0.26
C LYS A 202 13.48 -2.42 -0.87
N VAL A 203 12.41 -1.88 -1.44
CA VAL A 203 11.75 -2.33 -2.66
C VAL A 203 11.86 -1.27 -3.74
N VAL A 204 11.90 -1.70 -5.00
CA VAL A 204 11.95 -0.80 -6.16
C VAL A 204 10.84 -1.15 -7.14
N PHE A 205 10.02 -0.16 -7.49
CA PHE A 205 8.98 -0.26 -8.49
C PHE A 205 9.27 0.66 -9.67
N GLU A 206 8.88 0.25 -10.88
CA GLU A 206 8.82 1.10 -12.06
C GLU A 206 7.36 1.35 -12.42
N ALA A 207 6.99 2.61 -12.64
CA ALA A 207 5.67 2.98 -13.12
C ALA A 207 5.52 2.58 -14.60
N LEU A 208 4.52 1.76 -14.92
CA LEU A 208 4.25 1.37 -16.31
C LEU A 208 3.30 2.33 -17.04
N VAL A 209 2.65 3.20 -16.27
CA VAL A 209 1.71 4.22 -16.73
C VAL A 209 1.85 5.45 -15.83
N ASP A 210 1.35 6.60 -16.30
CA ASP A 210 1.20 7.77 -15.45
C ASP A 210 0.23 7.45 -14.30
N CYS A 211 0.67 7.66 -13.06
CA CYS A 211 -0.04 7.23 -11.87
C CYS A 211 0.18 8.15 -10.67
N ILE A 212 -0.64 7.97 -9.64
CA ILE A 212 -0.41 8.49 -8.30
C ILE A 212 -0.14 7.29 -7.39
N VAL A 213 1.01 7.28 -6.73
CA VAL A 213 1.33 6.32 -5.68
C VAL A 213 1.02 6.94 -4.33
N VAL A 214 0.42 6.18 -3.41
CA VAL A 214 0.19 6.62 -2.03
C VAL A 214 0.86 5.62 -1.09
N MET A 215 1.57 6.14 -0.10
CA MET A 215 2.27 5.34 0.91
C MET A 215 1.90 5.85 2.30
N SER A 216 1.48 4.96 3.18
CA SER A 216 1.16 5.26 4.58
C SER A 216 2.06 4.46 5.50
N CYS A 217 2.85 5.13 6.35
CA CYS A 217 3.52 4.46 7.46
C CYS A 217 2.47 4.04 8.48
N CYS A 218 2.14 2.75 8.48
CA CYS A 218 1.05 2.18 9.28
C CYS A 218 1.19 2.54 10.77
N PRO A 219 0.17 3.19 11.38
CA PRO A 219 0.23 3.63 12.77
C PRO A 219 -0.02 2.51 13.79
N GLN A 220 -0.15 1.26 13.37
CA GLN A 220 -0.50 0.16 14.25
C GLN A 220 0.54 -0.06 15.35
N ASP A 221 0.10 0.08 16.59
CA ASP A 221 0.90 -0.02 17.83
C ASP A 221 0.27 -0.95 18.88
N LEU A 222 -0.90 -1.52 18.60
CA LEU A 222 -1.64 -2.45 19.48
C LEU A 222 -1.45 -3.93 19.10
N VAL A 223 -0.95 -4.21 17.89
CA VAL A 223 -0.51 -5.55 17.44
C VAL A 223 0.95 -5.49 16.94
N PRO A 224 1.70 -6.60 16.94
CA PRO A 224 3.16 -6.54 16.91
C PRO A 224 3.79 -6.25 15.53
N ILE A 225 2.99 -6.00 14.47
CA ILE A 225 3.48 -5.87 13.09
C ILE A 225 4.56 -4.80 12.91
N ASN A 226 4.48 -3.70 13.68
CA ASN A 226 5.46 -2.61 13.70
C ASN A 226 6.39 -2.64 14.94
N HIS A 227 6.54 -3.81 15.59
CA HIS A 227 7.28 -3.94 16.86
C HIS A 227 6.78 -3.02 17.99
N GLY A 228 5.51 -2.58 17.93
CA GLY A 228 4.90 -1.68 18.92
C GLY A 228 5.36 -0.22 18.84
N GLY A 229 6.18 0.15 17.85
CA GLY A 229 6.69 1.51 17.68
C GLY A 229 6.69 1.96 16.22
N PRO A 230 5.58 2.53 15.72
CA PRO A 230 5.52 3.11 14.38
C PRO A 230 6.61 4.17 14.18
N ALA A 231 7.33 4.07 13.07
CA ALA A 231 8.45 4.93 12.69
C ALA A 231 8.28 5.45 11.25
N GLU A 232 9.07 6.45 10.89
CA GLU A 232 9.13 6.96 9.53
C GLU A 232 9.84 6.00 8.58
N CYS A 233 9.45 6.05 7.31
CA CYS A 233 10.16 5.42 6.19
C CYS A 233 10.68 6.50 5.24
N HIS A 234 11.47 6.10 4.26
CA HIS A 234 11.98 6.99 3.24
C HIS A 234 11.68 6.48 1.84
N PHE A 235 11.69 7.38 0.86
CA PHE A 235 11.55 7.02 -0.54
C PHE A 235 12.39 7.91 -1.45
N VAL A 236 12.67 7.42 -2.65
CA VAL A 236 13.37 8.14 -3.71
C VAL A 236 12.61 7.91 -5.02
N VAL A 237 12.39 8.98 -5.79
CA VAL A 237 11.84 8.91 -7.15
C VAL A 237 12.95 9.19 -8.16
N GLU A 238 13.13 8.31 -9.14
CA GLU A 238 14.15 8.42 -10.19
C GLU A 238 13.47 8.52 -11.57
N ALA A 239 14.16 9.17 -12.50
CA ALA A 239 13.70 9.35 -13.88
C ALA A 239 13.78 8.06 -14.71
#